data_AF-A0A2W1HMU5-F1
#
_entry.id   AF-A0A2W1HMU5-F1
#
_cell.length_a   1.000
_cell.length_b   1.000
_cell.length_c   1.000
_cell.angle_alpha   90.00
_cell.angle_beta   90.00
_cell.angle_gamma   90.00
#
_symmetry.space_group_name_H-M   'P 1'
#
loop_
_entity.id
_entity.type
_entity.pdbx_description
1 polymer ?
#
loop_
_entity_poly.entity_id
_entity_poly.type
_entity_poly.pdbx_seq_one_letter_code
_entity_poly.pdbx_strand_id
1 'polypeptide(L)'
;MVPQIPATTANPIATAAAEKQEPKKPITTVLFALPKTTYEEANGAEGTDDTLAYLKVQQELLRYLGTKAADALSARQAYKWTENISPNKHPRARDALRLCYYMRSQTFDTYADIKNGFINLYVVNQVTNLRGSDKDMLYWRQSISTNEIIQRGPPAGRASTGVLQGNAAVIELMSRVHRFADLPDPHGPARTANDARLMGGNIQEMLEEMDEINAEGYEEEDEDEEEEDDGEEHEGAEPAQNSLTMHIARAEVNLHRLLASEPYDADAVAAALMRMEELNQQLHTE
;
A
#
# COMPACT_ATOMS: atom_id res chain seq x y z
N MET A 1 39.47 -83.13 25.51
CA MET A 1 40.29 -82.82 24.31
C MET A 1 39.55 -83.35 23.09
N VAL A 2 39.69 -82.65 21.94
CA VAL A 2 38.96 -82.78 20.64
C VAL A 2 37.86 -81.71 20.47
N PRO A 3 37.77 -81.05 19.29
CA PRO A 3 37.76 -79.59 19.19
C PRO A 3 36.49 -78.95 18.61
N GLN A 4 36.52 -77.62 18.72
CA GLN A 4 35.65 -76.57 18.18
C GLN A 4 35.38 -76.68 16.67
N ILE A 5 34.12 -76.46 16.26
CA ILE A 5 33.73 -76.09 14.89
C ILE A 5 32.91 -74.80 14.98
N PRO A 6 33.33 -73.68 14.34
CA PRO A 6 32.53 -72.46 14.30
C PRO A 6 31.43 -72.57 13.24
N ALA A 7 30.20 -72.21 13.61
CA ALA A 7 29.09 -72.07 12.68
C ALA A 7 29.24 -70.77 11.88
N THR A 8 29.39 -70.93 10.56
CA THR A 8 29.37 -69.85 9.57
C THR A 8 27.99 -69.23 9.47
N THR A 9 27.83 -68.00 9.98
CA THR A 9 26.63 -67.17 9.76
C THR A 9 26.65 -66.63 8.34
N ALA A 10 25.73 -67.12 7.50
CA ALA A 10 25.48 -66.58 6.18
C ALA A 10 24.71 -65.25 6.30
N ASN A 11 25.35 -64.16 5.89
CA ASN A 11 24.68 -62.87 5.72
C ASN A 11 23.82 -62.91 4.44
N PRO A 12 22.50 -62.66 4.51
CA PRO A 12 21.71 -62.42 3.32
C PRO A 12 22.10 -61.07 2.73
N ILE A 13 22.56 -61.11 1.48
CA ILE A 13 22.77 -59.93 0.64
C ILE A 13 21.39 -59.31 0.39
N ALA A 14 21.04 -58.29 1.17
CA ALA A 14 19.85 -57.48 0.94
C ALA A 14 20.09 -56.62 -0.30
N THR A 15 19.43 -56.98 -1.40
CA THR A 15 19.36 -56.19 -2.62
C THR A 15 18.69 -54.86 -2.31
N ALA A 16 19.49 -53.80 -2.18
CA ALA A 16 19.00 -52.44 -1.99
C ALA A 16 18.18 -52.02 -3.21
N ALA A 17 16.85 -52.03 -3.07
CA ALA A 17 15.95 -51.42 -4.03
C ALA A 17 16.24 -49.92 -4.03
N ALA A 18 16.68 -49.39 -5.17
CA ALA A 18 16.90 -47.96 -5.36
C ALA A 18 15.55 -47.25 -5.19
N GLU A 19 15.31 -46.67 -4.01
CA GLU A 19 14.19 -45.77 -3.77
C GLU A 19 14.31 -44.61 -4.77
N LYS A 20 13.37 -44.55 -5.70
CA LYS A 20 13.20 -43.41 -6.61
C LYS A 20 13.06 -42.16 -5.76
N GLN A 21 14.13 -41.36 -5.69
CA GLN A 21 14.07 -40.05 -5.07
C GLN A 21 13.05 -39.22 -5.83
N GLU A 22 11.87 -39.07 -5.24
CA GLU A 22 10.87 -38.15 -5.77
C GLU A 22 11.50 -36.75 -5.79
N PRO A 23 11.37 -36.02 -6.91
CA PRO A 23 11.98 -34.71 -7.06
C PRO A 23 11.56 -33.81 -5.90
N LYS A 24 12.54 -33.36 -5.10
CA LYS A 24 12.32 -32.47 -3.97
C LYS A 24 11.64 -31.21 -4.50
N LYS A 25 10.38 -31.00 -4.09
CA LYS A 25 9.64 -29.79 -4.42
C LYS A 25 10.40 -28.58 -3.85
N PRO A 26 10.61 -27.51 -4.62
CA PRO A 26 11.27 -26.33 -4.11
C PRO A 26 10.48 -25.79 -2.92
N ILE A 27 11.18 -25.52 -1.81
CA ILE A 27 10.61 -24.81 -0.66
C ILE A 27 10.54 -23.34 -1.07
N THR A 28 9.36 -22.87 -1.44
CA THR A 28 9.10 -21.45 -1.73
C THR A 28 8.58 -20.78 -0.47
N THR A 29 9.42 -19.96 0.19
CA THR A 29 8.97 -19.10 1.28
C THR A 29 8.28 -17.88 0.69
N VAL A 30 6.98 -17.75 0.92
CA VAL A 30 6.21 -16.58 0.52
C VAL A 30 6.51 -15.46 1.52
N LEU A 31 7.03 -14.33 1.03
CA LEU A 31 7.25 -13.12 1.82
C LEU A 31 6.07 -12.18 1.60
N PHE A 32 5.38 -11.82 2.68
CA PHE A 32 4.29 -10.84 2.62
C PHE A 32 4.87 -9.43 2.61
N ALA A 33 4.40 -8.62 1.68
CA ALA A 33 4.86 -7.24 1.52
C ALA A 33 4.19 -6.29 2.54
N LEU A 34 3.09 -6.72 3.15
CA LEU A 34 2.39 -6.01 4.21
C LEU A 34 2.44 -6.78 5.53
N PRO A 35 2.45 -6.09 6.68
CA PRO A 35 2.24 -6.73 7.97
C PRO A 35 0.91 -7.48 7.98
N LYS A 36 0.90 -8.66 8.63
CA LYS A 36 -0.32 -9.43 8.82
C LYS A 36 -1.37 -8.57 9.53
N THR A 37 -2.57 -8.51 8.97
CA THR A 37 -3.70 -7.84 9.62
C THR A 37 -4.58 -8.88 10.30
N THR A 38 -4.92 -8.63 11.56
CA THR A 38 -6.01 -9.37 12.20
C THR A 38 -7.30 -8.69 11.79
N TYR A 39 -8.16 -9.42 11.07
CA TYR A 39 -9.49 -8.96 10.72
C TYR A 39 -10.48 -9.85 11.45
N GLU A 40 -11.22 -9.26 12.36
CA GLU A 40 -12.36 -9.89 13.00
C GLU A 40 -13.61 -9.33 12.36
N GLU A 41 -14.39 -10.20 11.73
CA GLU A 41 -15.68 -9.82 11.22
C GLU A 41 -16.57 -9.56 12.42
N ALA A 42 -16.82 -8.28 12.74
CA ALA A 42 -17.73 -7.90 13.81
C ALA A 42 -19.04 -8.66 13.58
N ASN A 43 -19.40 -9.52 14.55
CA ASN A 43 -20.59 -10.36 14.49
C ASN A 43 -21.75 -9.45 14.06
N GLY A 44 -22.27 -9.73 12.85
CA GLY A 44 -22.88 -8.74 11.99
C GLY A 44 -23.75 -7.73 12.72
N ALA A 45 -23.50 -6.44 12.49
CA ALA A 45 -24.55 -5.45 12.68
C ALA A 45 -25.79 -5.96 11.93
N GLU A 46 -26.82 -6.28 12.71
CA GLU A 46 -28.02 -6.99 12.27
C GLU A 46 -28.62 -6.35 11.02
N GLY A 47 -28.90 -7.17 10.00
CA GLY A 47 -29.99 -6.86 9.07
C GLY A 47 -29.65 -6.27 7.70
N THR A 48 -28.40 -6.19 7.25
CA THR A 48 -28.16 -5.82 5.83
C THR A 48 -28.21 -7.04 4.90
N ASP A 49 -29.24 -7.08 4.04
CA ASP A 49 -29.46 -8.08 2.99
C ASP A 49 -28.25 -8.28 2.04
N ASP A 50 -27.31 -7.34 2.02
CA ASP A 50 -26.06 -7.40 1.25
C ASP A 50 -25.06 -8.49 1.71
N THR A 51 -25.34 -9.15 2.83
CA THR A 51 -24.47 -10.21 3.38
C THR A 51 -24.30 -11.39 2.42
N LEU A 52 -25.34 -11.79 1.66
CA LEU A 52 -25.24 -12.96 0.79
C LEU A 52 -24.29 -12.74 -0.39
N ALA A 53 -24.30 -11.55 -1.00
CA ALA A 53 -23.40 -11.21 -2.10
C ALA A 53 -21.95 -11.13 -1.61
N TYR A 54 -21.74 -10.51 -0.45
CA TYR A 54 -20.44 -10.46 0.22
C TYR A 54 -19.89 -11.87 0.53
N LEU A 55 -20.69 -12.74 1.16
CA LEU A 55 -20.31 -14.13 1.46
C LEU A 55 -19.96 -14.93 0.20
N LYS A 56 -20.68 -14.72 -0.92
CA LYS A 56 -20.33 -15.35 -2.20
C LYS A 56 -18.95 -14.93 -2.66
N VAL A 57 -18.63 -13.63 -2.60
CA VAL A 57 -17.29 -13.13 -2.96
C VAL A 57 -16.21 -13.71 -2.05
N GLN A 58 -16.45 -13.82 -0.75
CA GLN A 58 -15.52 -14.48 0.18
C GLN A 58 -15.26 -15.94 -0.22
N GLN A 59 -16.30 -16.70 -0.58
CA GLN A 59 -16.14 -18.07 -1.10
C GLN A 59 -15.35 -18.11 -2.41
N GLU A 60 -15.59 -17.16 -3.33
CA GLU A 60 -14.83 -17.09 -4.58
C GLU A 60 -13.34 -16.84 -4.35
N LEU A 61 -13.02 -16.00 -3.37
CA LEU A 61 -11.65 -15.70 -2.98
C LEU A 61 -10.95 -16.90 -2.34
N LEU A 62 -11.62 -17.62 -1.44
CA LEU A 62 -11.07 -18.85 -0.85
C LEU A 62 -10.83 -19.93 -1.92
N ARG A 63 -11.75 -20.06 -2.88
CA ARG A 63 -11.57 -20.94 -4.04
C ARG A 63 -10.41 -20.49 -4.93
N TYR A 64 -10.18 -19.18 -5.07
CA TYR A 64 -9.02 -18.65 -5.79
C TYR A 64 -7.72 -19.12 -5.12
N LEU A 65 -7.60 -19.00 -3.80
CA LEU A 65 -6.44 -19.47 -3.03
C LEU A 65 -6.19 -20.98 -3.15
N GLY A 66 -7.25 -21.77 -3.37
CA GLY A 66 -7.11 -23.21 -3.67
C GLY A 66 -6.48 -23.52 -5.03
N THR A 67 -6.42 -22.55 -5.94
CA THR A 67 -5.94 -22.75 -7.33
C THR A 67 -4.77 -21.85 -7.73
N LYS A 68 -4.57 -20.74 -7.02
CA LYS A 68 -3.58 -19.70 -7.32
C LYS A 68 -2.99 -19.17 -6.01
N ALA A 69 -1.72 -18.80 -6.05
CA ALA A 69 -1.08 -18.16 -4.92
C ALA A 69 -1.61 -16.72 -4.71
N ALA A 70 -1.54 -16.21 -3.48
CA ALA A 70 -2.10 -14.92 -3.09
C ALA A 70 -1.40 -13.73 -3.80
N ASP A 71 -0.09 -13.86 -4.05
CA ASP A 71 0.75 -12.93 -4.81
C ASP A 71 0.37 -12.82 -6.30
N ALA A 72 -0.37 -13.80 -6.83
CA ALA A 72 -0.89 -13.76 -8.20
C ALA A 72 -2.16 -12.90 -8.36
N LEU A 73 -2.64 -12.26 -7.29
CA LEU A 73 -3.81 -11.39 -7.33
C LEU A 73 -3.54 -10.18 -8.23
N SER A 74 -4.38 -9.99 -9.25
CA SER A 74 -4.35 -8.80 -10.10
C SER A 74 -5.36 -7.77 -9.63
N ALA A 75 -5.06 -6.49 -9.86
CA ALA A 75 -6.00 -5.38 -9.62
C ALA A 75 -7.36 -5.60 -10.33
N ARG A 76 -7.37 -6.17 -11.54
CA ARG A 76 -8.61 -6.49 -12.26
C ARG A 76 -9.47 -7.52 -11.52
N GLN A 77 -8.84 -8.52 -10.92
CA GLN A 77 -9.55 -9.54 -10.15
C GLN A 77 -10.10 -8.97 -8.83
N ALA A 78 -9.29 -8.18 -8.12
CA ALA A 78 -9.71 -7.48 -6.90
C ALA A 78 -10.87 -6.50 -7.17
N TYR A 79 -10.82 -5.76 -8.28
CA TYR A 79 -11.92 -4.93 -8.76
C TYR A 79 -13.20 -5.75 -8.96
N LYS A 80 -13.13 -6.87 -9.70
CA LYS A 80 -14.30 -7.71 -9.98
C LYS A 80 -14.94 -8.25 -8.69
N TRP A 81 -14.12 -8.65 -7.71
CA TRP A 81 -14.63 -9.08 -6.41
C TRP A 81 -15.31 -7.93 -5.66
N THR A 82 -14.68 -6.76 -5.62
CA THR A 82 -15.24 -5.57 -4.96
C THR A 82 -16.56 -5.17 -5.60
N GLU A 83 -16.64 -5.11 -6.93
CA GLU A 83 -17.88 -4.82 -7.65
C GLU A 83 -18.99 -5.85 -7.36
N ASN A 84 -18.63 -7.11 -7.13
CA ASN A 84 -19.57 -8.21 -6.91
C ASN A 84 -20.13 -8.30 -5.49
N ILE A 85 -19.61 -7.55 -4.50
CA ILE A 85 -20.16 -7.59 -3.14
C ILE A 85 -21.54 -6.94 -3.06
N SER A 86 -21.91 -6.13 -4.06
CA SER A 86 -23.25 -5.56 -4.18
C SER A 86 -23.96 -6.08 -5.45
N PRO A 87 -25.25 -6.47 -5.37
CA PRO A 87 -26.00 -6.94 -6.52
C PRO A 87 -26.11 -5.87 -7.62
N ASN A 88 -26.15 -4.58 -7.25
CA ASN A 88 -26.27 -3.46 -8.18
C ASN A 88 -24.92 -3.00 -8.76
N LYS A 89 -23.80 -3.67 -8.44
CA LYS A 89 -22.43 -3.29 -8.86
C LYS A 89 -21.94 -1.93 -8.32
N HIS A 90 -22.62 -1.40 -7.32
CA HIS A 90 -22.29 -0.16 -6.62
C HIS A 90 -22.22 -0.44 -5.12
N PRO A 91 -21.18 -1.16 -4.65
CA PRO A 91 -21.01 -1.38 -3.22
C PRO A 91 -20.76 -0.08 -2.47
N ARG A 92 -21.14 -0.02 -1.20
CA ARG A 92 -20.82 1.11 -0.34
C ARG A 92 -19.32 1.13 -0.04
N ALA A 93 -18.78 2.33 0.23
CA ALA A 93 -17.37 2.51 0.59
C ALA A 93 -16.96 1.63 1.79
N ARG A 94 -17.84 1.51 2.79
CA ARG A 94 -17.66 0.64 3.95
C ARG A 94 -17.52 -0.83 3.57
N ASP A 95 -18.35 -1.33 2.66
CA ASP A 95 -18.34 -2.74 2.24
C ASP A 95 -17.09 -3.06 1.40
N ALA A 96 -16.67 -2.12 0.54
CA ALA A 96 -15.43 -2.22 -0.23
C ALA A 96 -14.19 -2.24 0.69
N LEU A 97 -14.16 -1.38 1.71
CA LEU A 97 -13.11 -1.36 2.74
C LEU A 97 -13.06 -2.67 3.52
N ARG A 98 -14.24 -3.15 3.95
CA ARG A 98 -14.39 -4.42 4.67
C ARG A 98 -13.83 -5.59 3.85
N LEU A 99 -14.14 -5.64 2.56
CA LEU A 99 -13.56 -6.65 1.66
C LEU A 99 -12.03 -6.52 1.60
N CYS A 100 -11.49 -5.31 1.46
CA CYS A 100 -10.03 -5.10 1.41
C CYS A 100 -9.31 -5.68 2.64
N TYR A 101 -9.81 -5.42 3.84
CA TYR A 101 -9.25 -5.99 5.07
C TYR A 101 -9.44 -7.51 5.16
N TYR A 102 -10.58 -8.03 4.71
CA TYR A 102 -10.78 -9.46 4.61
C TYR A 102 -9.76 -10.11 3.66
N MET A 103 -9.53 -9.55 2.46
CA MET A 103 -8.51 -10.04 1.53
C MET A 103 -7.12 -10.06 2.19
N ARG A 104 -6.75 -8.98 2.88
CA ARG A 104 -5.48 -8.90 3.60
C ARG A 104 -5.33 -9.94 4.71
N SER A 105 -6.41 -10.27 5.41
CA SER A 105 -6.42 -11.35 6.41
C SER A 105 -6.19 -12.73 5.80
N GLN A 106 -6.60 -12.92 4.54
CA GLN A 106 -6.39 -14.12 3.73
C GLN A 106 -5.05 -14.10 2.99
N THR A 107 -4.09 -13.31 3.45
CA THR A 107 -2.71 -13.22 2.94
C THR A 107 -2.53 -12.53 1.59
N PHE A 108 -3.58 -11.89 1.05
CA PHE A 108 -3.41 -11.02 -0.11
C PHE A 108 -2.72 -9.71 0.29
N ASP A 109 -1.74 -9.27 -0.47
CA ASP A 109 -1.10 -7.96 -0.23
C ASP A 109 -1.98 -6.83 -0.81
N THR A 110 -3.10 -6.56 -0.15
CA THR A 110 -4.00 -5.44 -0.45
C THR A 110 -4.03 -4.44 0.69
N TYR A 111 -4.16 -3.15 0.38
CA TYR A 111 -4.32 -2.12 1.40
C TYR A 111 -5.25 -0.99 0.94
N ALA A 112 -5.67 -0.17 1.89
CA ALA A 112 -6.47 1.02 1.66
C ALA A 112 -5.68 2.28 2.03
N ASP A 113 -5.86 3.34 1.26
CA ASP A 113 -5.41 4.70 1.57
C ASP A 113 -6.64 5.62 1.56
N ILE A 114 -6.93 6.24 2.72
CA ILE A 114 -8.09 7.10 2.91
C ILE A 114 -7.61 8.54 3.03
N LYS A 115 -7.88 9.35 2.00
CA LYS A 115 -7.43 10.74 1.91
C LYS A 115 -8.45 11.58 1.16
N ASN A 116 -8.62 12.85 1.58
CA ASN A 116 -9.45 13.84 0.90
C ASN A 116 -10.91 13.37 0.68
N GLY A 117 -11.49 12.65 1.63
CA GLY A 117 -12.86 12.11 1.50
C GLY A 117 -12.99 10.93 0.51
N PHE A 118 -11.88 10.39 0.01
CA PHE A 118 -11.86 9.23 -0.87
C PHE A 118 -11.23 8.02 -0.21
N ILE A 119 -11.79 6.85 -0.49
CA ILE A 119 -11.16 5.56 -0.24
C ILE A 119 -10.49 5.08 -1.53
N ASN A 120 -9.19 4.81 -1.45
CA ASN A 120 -8.41 4.24 -2.54
C ASN A 120 -7.94 2.85 -2.11
N LEU A 121 -8.22 1.82 -2.91
CA LEU A 121 -7.81 0.45 -2.62
C LEU A 121 -6.79 -0.04 -3.64
N TYR A 122 -5.72 -0.64 -3.14
CA TYR A 122 -4.55 -1.02 -3.92
C TYR A 122 -4.20 -2.49 -3.76
N VAL A 123 -3.70 -3.09 -4.83
CA VAL A 123 -2.92 -4.33 -4.77
C VAL A 123 -1.45 -3.92 -4.76
N VAL A 124 -0.70 -4.40 -3.77
CA VAL A 124 0.71 -4.06 -3.60
C VAL A 124 1.55 -4.62 -4.73
N ASN A 125 2.47 -3.81 -5.23
CA ASN A 125 3.55 -4.25 -6.08
C ASN A 125 4.69 -4.83 -5.24
N GLN A 126 4.78 -6.15 -5.16
CA GLN A 126 5.78 -6.86 -4.37
C GLN A 126 7.24 -6.62 -4.79
N VAL A 127 7.47 -5.99 -5.96
CA VAL A 127 8.82 -5.65 -6.43
C VAL A 127 9.44 -4.51 -5.61
N THR A 128 8.61 -3.65 -5.01
CA THR A 128 9.09 -2.46 -4.29
C THR A 128 8.56 -2.42 -2.86
N ASN A 129 9.33 -1.84 -1.93
CA ASN A 129 8.89 -1.59 -0.55
C ASN A 129 8.18 -0.25 -0.38
N LEU A 130 8.17 0.59 -1.43
CA LEU A 130 7.46 1.85 -1.44
C LEU A 130 5.96 1.59 -1.65
N ARG A 131 5.13 2.39 -0.97
CA ARG A 131 3.67 2.28 -1.05
C ARG A 131 3.11 3.59 -1.57
N GLY A 132 2.15 3.51 -2.49
CA GLY A 132 1.58 4.70 -3.11
C GLY A 132 0.93 4.45 -4.45
N SER A 133 0.19 5.45 -4.93
CA SER A 133 -0.53 5.40 -6.21
C SER A 133 0.36 5.27 -7.44
N ASP A 134 1.64 5.61 -7.31
CA ASP A 134 2.66 5.54 -8.36
C ASP A 134 3.38 4.19 -8.40
N LYS A 135 3.35 3.41 -7.30
CA LYS A 135 4.05 2.13 -7.17
C LYS A 135 3.11 0.93 -7.19
N ASP A 136 1.96 1.08 -6.56
CA ASP A 136 0.97 0.03 -6.36
C ASP A 136 -0.18 0.13 -7.36
N MET A 137 -0.90 -0.97 -7.56
CA MET A 137 -1.96 -1.03 -8.55
C MET A 137 -3.29 -0.63 -7.91
N LEU A 138 -3.72 0.60 -8.16
CA LEU A 138 -5.07 1.07 -7.80
C LEU A 138 -6.13 0.21 -8.49
N TYR A 139 -7.00 -0.43 -7.71
CA TYR A 139 -8.11 -1.22 -8.25
C TYR A 139 -9.47 -0.63 -7.92
N TRP A 140 -9.59 0.25 -6.93
CA TRP A 140 -10.86 0.86 -6.54
C TRP A 140 -10.65 2.27 -6.00
N ARG A 141 -11.47 3.23 -6.45
CA ARG A 141 -11.54 4.57 -5.86
C ARG A 141 -12.99 5.00 -5.72
N GLN A 142 -13.38 5.43 -4.53
CA GLN A 142 -14.75 5.79 -4.23
C GLN A 142 -14.83 6.97 -3.26
N SER A 143 -15.84 7.82 -3.44
CA SER A 143 -16.18 8.89 -2.50
C SER A 143 -16.84 8.29 -1.25
N ILE A 144 -16.36 8.66 -0.07
CA ILE A 144 -16.89 8.15 1.20
C ILE A 144 -18.28 8.73 1.46
N SER A 145 -18.49 10.02 1.19
CA SER A 145 -19.75 10.71 1.45
C SER A 145 -20.86 10.32 0.47
N THR A 146 -20.54 10.27 -0.83
CA THR A 146 -21.56 10.02 -1.87
C THR A 146 -21.68 8.55 -2.27
N ASN A 147 -20.76 7.69 -1.82
CA ASN A 147 -20.58 6.32 -2.30
C ASN A 147 -20.38 6.23 -3.83
N GLU A 148 -20.04 7.33 -4.51
CA GLU A 148 -19.82 7.33 -5.96
C GLU A 148 -18.46 6.73 -6.31
N ILE A 149 -18.46 5.78 -7.25
CA ILE A 149 -17.26 5.09 -7.72
C ILE A 149 -16.62 5.92 -8.83
N ILE A 150 -15.52 6.59 -8.52
CA ILE A 150 -14.80 7.47 -9.45
C ILE A 150 -13.96 6.68 -10.44
N GLN A 151 -13.29 5.63 -9.98
CA GLN A 151 -12.40 4.84 -10.83
C GLN A 151 -12.68 3.35 -10.70
N ARG A 152 -12.97 2.74 -11.86
CA ARG A 152 -13.28 1.32 -12.02
C ARG A 152 -12.10 0.57 -12.64
N GLY A 153 -11.13 0.21 -11.81
CA GLY A 153 -9.96 -0.60 -12.20
C GLY A 153 -9.10 -0.02 -13.34
N PRO A 154 -8.01 -0.72 -13.71
CA PRO A 154 -7.25 -0.38 -14.90
C PRO A 154 -8.11 -0.61 -16.16
N PRO A 155 -8.11 0.33 -17.14
CA PRO A 155 -8.94 0.23 -18.33
C PRO A 155 -8.63 -1.07 -19.08
N ALA A 156 -9.64 -1.94 -19.23
CA ALA A 156 -9.49 -3.33 -19.68
C ALA A 156 -9.01 -3.53 -21.14
N GLY A 157 -8.51 -2.50 -21.81
CA GLY A 157 -8.28 -2.54 -23.25
C GLY A 157 -7.20 -1.60 -23.80
N ARG A 158 -6.46 -0.87 -22.96
CA ARG A 158 -5.19 -0.30 -23.42
C ARG A 158 -4.08 -1.23 -22.96
N ALA A 159 -3.85 -2.28 -23.76
CA ALA A 159 -2.52 -2.85 -23.84
C ALA A 159 -1.58 -1.67 -24.12
N SER A 160 -0.89 -1.20 -23.08
CA SER A 160 0.20 -0.25 -23.21
C SER A 160 1.35 -1.04 -23.83
N THR A 161 1.21 -1.36 -25.12
CA THR A 161 2.11 -2.21 -25.91
C THR A 161 3.34 -1.41 -26.39
N GLY A 162 3.84 -0.52 -25.55
CA GLY A 162 4.92 0.44 -25.85
C GLY A 162 4.46 1.78 -25.28
N VAL A 163 4.97 2.27 -24.16
CA VAL A 163 6.35 2.75 -23.98
C VAL A 163 6.74 2.60 -22.48
N LEU A 164 6.82 1.38 -21.96
CA LEU A 164 7.41 1.12 -20.62
C LEU A 164 8.54 0.09 -20.63
N GLN A 165 9.04 -0.29 -21.82
CA GLN A 165 10.25 -1.12 -21.94
C GLN A 165 11.54 -0.30 -21.98
N GLY A 166 11.46 1.05 -22.02
CA GLY A 166 12.62 1.95 -21.96
C GLY A 166 13.06 2.35 -20.56
N ASN A 167 12.17 2.29 -19.55
CA ASN A 167 12.48 2.79 -18.20
C ASN A 167 12.80 1.69 -17.18
N ALA A 168 12.58 0.41 -17.52
CA ALA A 168 13.04 -0.69 -16.68
C ALA A 168 14.57 -0.72 -16.59
N ALA A 169 15.29 -0.41 -17.68
CA ALA A 169 16.76 -0.34 -17.67
C ALA A 169 17.29 0.85 -16.85
N VAL A 170 16.58 1.98 -16.79
CA VAL A 170 16.98 3.14 -15.98
C VAL A 170 16.68 2.92 -14.49
N ILE A 171 15.56 2.27 -14.16
CA ILE A 171 15.25 1.86 -12.79
C ILE A 171 16.18 0.73 -12.32
N GLU A 172 16.62 -0.17 -13.21
CA GLU A 172 17.66 -1.17 -12.94
C GLU A 172 19.05 -0.55 -12.79
N LEU A 173 19.38 0.50 -13.56
CA LEU A 173 20.64 1.25 -13.43
C LEU A 173 20.70 2.03 -12.11
N MET A 174 19.59 2.63 -11.66
CA MET A 174 19.54 3.31 -10.36
C MET A 174 19.47 2.34 -9.17
N SER A 175 18.89 1.14 -9.34
CA SER A 175 18.92 0.10 -8.31
C SER A 175 20.29 -0.58 -8.14
N ARG A 176 21.19 -0.45 -9.14
CA ARG A 176 22.56 -0.98 -9.06
C ARG A 176 23.53 -0.09 -8.28
N VAL A 177 23.24 1.21 -8.16
CA VAL A 177 24.09 2.18 -7.45
C VAL A 177 23.92 2.10 -5.93
N HIS A 178 22.83 1.52 -5.42
CA HIS A 178 22.63 1.31 -3.98
C HIS A 178 23.11 -0.05 -3.44
N ARG A 179 23.81 -0.88 -4.23
CA ARG A 179 24.23 -2.23 -3.80
C ARG A 179 25.68 -2.34 -3.30
N PHE A 180 26.30 -1.22 -2.90
CA PHE A 180 27.68 -1.19 -2.39
C PHE A 180 27.86 -0.53 -1.02
N ALA A 181 26.78 -0.29 -0.26
CA ALA A 181 26.85 0.39 1.05
C ALA A 181 26.47 -0.48 2.26
N ASP A 182 26.40 -1.81 2.12
CA ASP A 182 26.16 -2.71 3.27
C ASP A 182 27.43 -3.48 3.65
N LEU A 183 28.35 -2.78 4.33
CA LEU A 183 29.34 -3.41 5.21
C LEU A 183 28.73 -3.45 6.61
N PRO A 184 28.63 -4.62 7.27
CA PRO A 184 28.03 -4.71 8.60
C PRO A 184 28.91 -4.03 9.65
N ASP A 185 28.34 -3.03 10.31
CA ASP A 185 28.89 -2.37 11.49
C ASP A 185 28.85 -3.36 12.70
N PRO A 186 29.99 -3.68 13.35
CA PRO A 186 30.06 -4.71 14.39
C PRO A 186 29.66 -4.25 15.81
N HIS A 187 29.04 -3.09 15.98
CA HIS A 187 28.67 -2.59 17.32
C HIS A 187 27.18 -2.25 17.45
N GLY A 188 26.35 -3.26 17.69
CA GLY A 188 24.98 -3.05 18.15
C GLY A 188 24.92 -2.59 19.62
N PRO A 189 23.84 -1.89 20.00
CA PRO A 189 23.29 -1.99 21.34
C PRO A 189 21.89 -2.61 21.33
N ALA A 190 21.63 -3.32 22.41
CA ALA A 190 20.41 -4.03 22.70
C ALA A 190 19.26 -3.09 23.14
N ARG A 191 18.02 -3.60 22.98
CA ARG A 191 16.74 -3.15 23.57
C ARG A 191 16.17 -1.89 22.88
N THR A 192 14.88 -1.80 22.56
CA THR A 192 13.70 -2.17 23.36
C THR A 192 12.54 -2.65 22.50
N ALA A 193 11.93 -3.76 22.89
CA ALA A 193 10.55 -4.09 22.57
C ALA A 193 9.64 -3.24 23.47
N ASN A 194 8.72 -2.49 22.88
CA ASN A 194 7.42 -2.04 23.41
C ASN A 194 6.93 -0.86 22.56
N ASP A 195 6.02 -1.09 21.62
CA ASP A 195 4.72 -0.42 21.53
C ASP A 195 4.06 -0.71 20.19
N ALA A 196 3.13 -1.65 20.19
CA ALA A 196 2.18 -1.87 19.10
C ALA A 196 0.85 -2.30 19.73
N ARG A 197 0.28 -1.41 20.54
CA ARG A 197 -1.01 -1.62 21.19
C ARG A 197 -1.73 -0.28 21.32
N LEU A 198 -2.45 0.14 20.27
CA LEU A 198 -3.63 1.03 20.29
C LEU A 198 -3.89 1.60 18.88
N MET A 199 -4.68 0.92 18.05
CA MET A 199 -5.43 1.50 16.91
C MET A 199 -6.59 0.56 16.50
N GLY A 200 -7.21 -0.11 17.49
CA GLY A 200 -8.23 -1.14 17.27
C GLY A 200 -9.68 -0.69 17.50
N GLY A 201 -9.90 0.54 17.95
CA GLY A 201 -11.24 1.10 18.16
C GLY A 201 -11.19 2.59 17.84
N ASN A 202 -11.82 3.00 16.74
CA ASN A 202 -12.43 4.32 16.51
C ASN A 202 -12.88 4.58 15.07
N ILE A 203 -12.70 3.64 14.13
CA ILE A 203 -13.22 3.83 12.76
C ILE A 203 -14.76 3.86 12.75
N GLN A 204 -15.43 3.23 13.72
CA GLN A 204 -16.89 3.29 13.83
C GLN A 204 -17.38 4.61 14.46
N GLU A 205 -16.71 5.12 15.50
CA GLU A 205 -17.04 6.42 16.13
C GLU A 205 -16.87 7.58 15.15
N MET A 206 -15.76 7.61 14.39
CA MET A 206 -15.53 8.65 13.37
C MET A 206 -16.57 8.68 12.24
N LEU A 207 -17.25 7.57 11.97
CA LEU A 207 -18.28 7.51 10.92
C LEU A 207 -19.67 7.86 11.47
N GLU A 208 -19.92 7.68 12.77
CA GLU A 208 -21.19 8.05 13.41
C GLU A 208 -21.20 9.54 13.82
N GLU A 209 -20.05 10.16 14.09
CA GLU A 209 -19.96 11.58 14.47
C GLU A 209 -20.11 12.55 13.27
N MET A 210 -20.02 12.08 12.03
CA MET A 210 -20.11 12.93 10.83
C MET A 210 -21.53 13.20 10.35
N ASP A 211 -22.53 12.43 10.80
CA ASP A 211 -23.93 12.59 10.37
C ASP A 211 -24.74 13.54 11.28
N GLU A 212 -24.17 14.04 12.39
CA GLU A 212 -24.89 14.89 13.37
C GLU A 212 -24.55 16.39 13.30
N ILE A 213 -23.58 16.82 12.47
CA ILE A 213 -23.11 18.23 12.39
C ILE A 213 -23.75 18.98 11.20
N ASN A 214 -25.06 18.89 11.00
CA ASN A 214 -25.72 19.66 9.93
C ASN A 214 -27.08 20.26 10.31
N ALA A 215 -27.30 20.59 11.58
CA ALA A 215 -28.58 21.14 12.03
C ALA A 215 -28.53 22.27 13.06
N GLU A 216 -27.37 22.86 13.40
CA GLU A 216 -27.35 24.02 14.30
C GLU A 216 -26.63 25.21 13.65
N GLY A 217 -27.41 26.27 13.47
CA GLY A 217 -26.97 27.54 12.92
C GLY A 217 -25.97 28.21 13.85
N TYR A 218 -24.84 28.60 13.27
CA TYR A 218 -23.88 29.48 13.91
C TYR A 218 -24.41 30.91 13.84
N GLU A 219 -24.75 31.46 15.01
CA GLU A 219 -24.90 32.90 15.19
C GLU A 219 -23.52 33.54 15.07
N GLU A 220 -23.44 34.61 14.26
CA GLU A 220 -22.25 35.44 14.09
C GLU A 220 -21.98 36.19 15.41
N GLU A 221 -20.93 35.82 16.13
CA GLU A 221 -20.34 36.67 17.18
C GLU A 221 -19.09 37.33 16.62
N ASP A 222 -19.24 38.62 16.31
CA ASP A 222 -18.16 39.55 16.03
C ASP A 222 -17.42 39.83 17.36
N GLU A 223 -16.24 39.24 17.55
CA GLU A 223 -15.30 39.66 18.59
C GLU A 223 -14.00 40.18 17.95
N ASP A 224 -13.93 41.50 17.88
CA ASP A 224 -12.73 42.29 17.56
C ASP A 224 -11.74 42.20 18.74
N GLU A 225 -10.74 41.31 18.64
CA GLU A 225 -9.57 41.35 19.52
C GLU A 225 -8.38 42.00 18.80
N GLU A 226 -8.18 43.29 19.10
CA GLU A 226 -6.97 44.04 18.78
C GLU A 226 -5.82 43.57 19.70
N GLU A 227 -5.01 42.62 19.24
CA GLU A 227 -3.73 42.33 19.90
C GLU A 227 -2.62 43.25 19.37
N GLU A 228 -2.10 44.09 20.28
CA GLU A 228 -0.92 44.92 20.09
C GLU A 228 0.33 44.03 20.00
N ASP A 229 0.85 43.86 18.79
CA ASP A 229 2.12 43.17 18.49
C ASP A 229 3.32 44.03 18.95
N ASP A 230 3.87 43.67 20.11
CA ASP A 230 5.07 44.24 20.70
C ASP A 230 6.32 43.67 20.01
N GLY A 231 6.72 44.34 18.93
CA GLY A 231 7.91 44.03 18.15
C GLY A 231 9.15 43.70 18.99
N GLU A 232 9.45 42.40 19.09
CA GLU A 232 10.71 41.89 19.59
C GLU A 232 11.52 41.35 18.40
N GLU A 233 12.41 42.21 17.88
CA GLU A 233 13.36 41.91 16.82
C GLU A 233 14.37 40.83 17.26
N HIS A 234 14.00 39.57 17.09
CA HIS A 234 14.95 38.47 17.16
C HIS A 234 15.76 38.38 15.85
N GLU A 235 16.86 39.13 15.77
CA GLU A 235 17.98 38.89 14.84
C GLU A 235 18.70 37.57 15.20
N GLY A 236 17.99 36.45 15.05
CA GLY A 236 18.58 35.12 15.00
C GLY A 236 18.89 34.78 13.55
N ALA A 237 20.18 34.77 13.19
CA ALA A 237 20.63 34.30 11.88
C ALA A 237 20.18 32.85 11.66
N GLU A 238 19.02 32.67 11.02
CA GLU A 238 18.58 31.35 10.58
C GLU A 238 19.54 30.80 9.51
N PRO A 239 19.90 29.52 9.59
CA PRO A 239 20.82 28.90 8.64
C PRO A 239 20.21 28.93 7.23
N ALA A 240 21.00 29.37 6.26
CA ALA A 240 20.61 29.54 4.84
C ALA A 240 19.93 28.31 4.20
N GLN A 241 20.10 27.11 4.77
CA GLN A 241 19.43 25.88 4.34
C GLN A 241 17.90 25.92 4.46
N ASN A 242 17.35 26.72 5.38
CA ASN A 242 15.89 26.96 5.48
C ASN A 242 15.36 27.72 4.25
N SER A 243 16.20 28.54 3.62
CA SER A 243 15.81 29.36 2.46
C SER A 243 15.62 28.50 1.21
N LEU A 244 16.56 27.60 0.89
CA LEU A 244 16.48 26.80 -0.34
C LEU A 244 15.34 25.78 -0.31
N THR A 245 15.14 25.12 0.83
CA THR A 245 14.01 24.18 1.03
C THR A 245 12.67 24.91 0.85
N MET A 246 12.55 26.13 1.38
CA MET A 246 11.36 26.96 1.19
C MET A 246 11.18 27.39 -0.28
N HIS A 247 12.26 27.67 -1.01
CA HIS A 247 12.21 27.98 -2.44
C HIS A 247 11.73 26.79 -3.28
N ILE A 248 12.16 25.57 -2.96
CA ILE A 248 11.69 24.33 -3.61
C ILE A 248 10.19 24.15 -3.36
N ALA A 249 9.74 24.24 -2.10
CA ALA A 249 8.32 24.12 -1.77
C ALA A 249 7.45 25.15 -2.49
N ARG A 250 7.90 26.41 -2.60
CA ARG A 250 7.17 27.45 -3.37
C ARG A 250 7.13 27.14 -4.87
N ALA A 251 8.21 26.58 -5.43
CA ALA A 251 8.25 26.21 -6.84
C ALA A 251 7.29 25.04 -7.16
N GLU A 252 7.17 24.06 -6.25
CA GLU A 252 6.21 22.95 -6.35
C GLU A 252 4.76 23.45 -6.37
N VAL A 253 4.40 24.33 -5.44
CA VAL A 253 3.05 24.93 -5.38
C VAL A 253 2.73 25.68 -6.68
N ASN A 254 3.69 26.42 -7.23
CA ASN A 254 3.51 27.13 -8.49
C ASN A 254 3.31 26.18 -9.68
N LEU A 255 4.07 25.08 -9.74
CA LEU A 255 3.90 24.05 -10.77
C LEU A 255 2.50 23.42 -10.70
N HIS A 256 2.04 23.06 -9.50
CA HIS A 256 0.68 22.54 -9.30
C HIS A 256 -0.40 23.53 -9.76
N ARG A 257 -0.21 24.83 -9.50
CA ARG A 257 -1.13 25.88 -9.95
C ARG A 257 -1.20 25.97 -11.48
N LEU A 258 -0.06 25.89 -12.16
CA LEU A 258 0.01 25.93 -13.63
C LEU A 258 -0.61 24.69 -14.28
N LEU A 259 -0.43 23.51 -13.68
CA LEU A 259 -1.06 22.28 -14.15
C LEU A 259 -2.59 22.30 -14.00
N ALA A 260 -3.10 23.06 -13.03
CA ALA A 260 -4.52 23.21 -12.77
C ALA A 260 -5.18 24.39 -13.51
N SER A 261 -4.42 25.25 -14.20
CA SER A 261 -4.99 26.43 -14.87
C SER A 261 -5.58 26.11 -16.25
N GLU A 262 -6.71 26.73 -16.56
CA GLU A 262 -7.31 26.75 -17.90
C GLU A 262 -7.33 28.20 -18.45
N PRO A 263 -6.77 28.47 -19.64
CA PRO A 263 -6.17 27.51 -20.58
C PRO A 263 -4.79 27.00 -20.12
N TYR A 264 -4.47 25.77 -20.52
CA TYR A 264 -3.18 25.15 -20.26
C TYR A 264 -2.05 25.87 -21.03
N ASP A 265 -1.08 26.40 -20.30
CA ASP A 265 0.11 27.07 -20.84
C ASP A 265 1.34 26.15 -20.73
N ALA A 266 1.67 25.48 -21.83
CA ALA A 266 2.77 24.52 -21.90
C ALA A 266 4.14 25.15 -21.63
N ASP A 267 4.34 26.39 -22.07
CA ASP A 267 5.62 27.09 -21.93
C ASP A 267 5.85 27.50 -20.47
N ALA A 268 4.79 27.94 -19.78
CA ALA A 268 4.84 28.24 -18.35
C ALA A 268 5.16 27.00 -17.50
N VAL A 269 4.55 25.85 -17.81
CA VAL A 269 4.83 24.58 -17.12
C VAL A 269 6.29 24.13 -17.34
N ALA A 270 6.79 24.23 -18.58
CA ALA A 270 8.18 23.90 -18.89
C ALA A 270 9.17 24.81 -18.14
N ALA A 271 8.91 26.11 -18.07
CA ALA A 271 9.72 27.05 -17.30
C ALA A 271 9.70 26.76 -15.79
N ALA A 272 8.56 26.37 -15.23
CA ALA A 272 8.45 26.01 -13.82
C ALA A 272 9.24 24.74 -13.48
N LEU A 273 9.21 23.73 -14.36
CA LEU A 273 10.01 22.50 -14.21
C LEU A 273 11.51 22.79 -14.26
N MET A 274 11.98 23.60 -15.22
CA MET A 274 13.38 24.02 -15.31
C MET A 274 13.86 24.72 -14.03
N ARG A 275 13.00 25.60 -13.45
CA ARG A 275 13.32 26.29 -12.20
C ARG A 275 13.41 25.35 -11.00
N MET A 276 12.53 24.35 -10.92
CA MET A 276 12.61 23.32 -9.87
C MET A 276 13.89 22.48 -10.02
N GLU A 277 14.28 22.13 -11.24
CA GLU A 277 15.53 21.40 -11.49
C GLU A 277 16.75 22.21 -11.06
N GLU A 278 16.79 23.51 -11.38
CA GLU A 278 17.86 24.42 -10.95
C GLU A 278 17.97 24.50 -9.42
N LEU A 279 16.85 24.67 -8.71
CA LEU A 279 16.83 24.69 -7.24
C LEU A 279 17.30 23.36 -6.63
N ASN A 280 16.92 22.23 -7.25
CA ASN A 280 17.40 20.92 -6.82
C ASN A 280 18.90 20.74 -7.08
N GLN A 281 19.45 21.26 -8.17
CA GLN A 281 20.90 21.22 -8.42
C GLN A 281 21.67 22.03 -7.36
N GLN A 282 21.16 23.22 -6.98
CA GLN A 282 21.75 24.05 -5.92
C GLN A 282 21.78 23.31 -4.56
N LEU A 283 20.73 22.55 -4.25
CA LEU A 283 20.64 21.79 -3.00
C LEU A 283 21.73 20.71 -2.87
N HIS A 284 22.22 20.17 -4.00
CA HIS A 284 23.26 19.14 -4.01
C HIS A 284 24.68 19.72 -4.00
N THR A 285 24.83 21.04 -4.20
CA THR A 285 26.14 21.72 -4.21
C THR A 285 26.54 22.32 -2.86
N GLU A 286 25.61 22.45 -1.92
CA GLU A 286 25.85 22.84 -0.53
C GLU A 286 26.12 21.63 0.38
#